data_AF-A0A1J5TLU5-F1
#
_entry.id   AF-A0A1J5TLU5-F1
#
_cell.length_a   1.000
_cell.length_b   1.000
_cell.length_c   1.000
_cell.angle_alpha   90.00
_cell.angle_beta   90.00
_cell.angle_gamma   90.00
#
_symmetry.space_group_name_H-M   'P 1'
#
loop_
_entity.id
_entity.type
_entity.pdbx_description
1 polymer ?
#
loop_
_entity_poly.entity_id
_entity_poly.type
_entity_poly.pdbx_seq_one_letter_code
_entity_poly.pdbx_strand_id
1 'polypeptide(L)'
;MSFLKDIEPIKTRDFLKEKFQEYYRNADITLPPRFTAREWGFLSWEGGIMNRHQKFRSIKDVQKYLIRVAPAHSYHSVAYYKDPGKNTMIEKEWMGADLIFDLDADHLPEMEDVKKGNITFSKLMDYIREQTYRLVVDVLLGDFGLNEDDLLITFSGGRGYHVHVRTPDVLTLPSGARREIADYLTGKGLDLNKILIDAGYTKEYPIRGRGVERKNIGVEKLPKKESKGWQGIITRHIHRTLDNLRDLNKEEREQSMKKLGLKNVTFNTKNTNEEIFNKMPKSPKKR
;
A
#
# COMPACT_ATOMS: atom_id res chain seq x y z
N MET A 1 5.23 -34.67 -36.44
CA MET A 1 4.53 -34.23 -35.22
C MET A 1 5.10 -32.96 -34.57
N SER A 2 6.30 -32.46 -34.91
CA SER A 2 6.82 -31.20 -34.32
C SER A 2 6.26 -29.94 -34.98
N PHE A 3 6.14 -29.91 -36.32
CA PHE A 3 5.63 -28.73 -37.04
C PHE A 3 4.24 -28.24 -36.62
N LEU A 4 3.31 -29.13 -36.28
CA LEU A 4 1.96 -28.73 -35.83
C LEU A 4 1.97 -28.04 -34.46
N LYS A 5 2.89 -28.43 -33.56
CA LYS A 5 3.05 -27.82 -32.23
C LYS A 5 3.58 -26.39 -32.29
N ASP A 6 4.30 -26.04 -33.36
CA ASP A 6 4.86 -24.70 -33.55
C ASP A 6 3.91 -23.78 -34.34
N ILE A 7 3.04 -24.35 -35.19
CA ILE A 7 2.05 -23.60 -35.99
C ILE A 7 0.86 -23.11 -35.16
N GLU A 8 0.36 -23.90 -34.20
CA GLU A 8 -0.77 -23.50 -33.35
C GLU A 8 -0.50 -22.24 -32.50
N PRO A 9 0.67 -22.10 -31.84
CA PRO A 9 1.04 -20.86 -31.15
C PRO A 9 1.12 -19.65 -32.08
N ILE A 10 1.63 -19.82 -33.30
CA ILE A 10 1.73 -18.71 -34.29
C ILE A 10 0.33 -18.26 -34.71
N LYS A 11 -0.54 -19.20 -35.09
CA LYS A 11 -1.93 -18.88 -35.49
C LYS A 11 -2.71 -18.19 -34.36
N THR A 12 -2.51 -18.63 -33.12
CA THR A 12 -3.15 -18.02 -31.94
C THR A 12 -2.65 -16.59 -31.74
N ARG A 13 -1.34 -16.35 -31.90
CA ARG A 13 -0.74 -15.01 -31.75
C ARG A 13 -1.21 -14.05 -32.84
N ASP A 14 -1.27 -14.50 -34.09
CA ASP A 14 -1.77 -13.68 -35.20
C ASP A 14 -3.25 -13.31 -35.00
N PHE A 15 -4.07 -14.29 -34.58
CA PHE A 15 -5.48 -14.06 -34.23
C PHE A 15 -5.62 -13.03 -33.09
N LEU A 16 -4.85 -13.17 -32.00
CA LEU A 16 -4.90 -12.24 -30.88
C LEU A 16 -4.45 -10.83 -31.28
N LYS A 17 -3.40 -10.72 -32.10
CA LYS A 17 -2.93 -9.45 -32.64
C LYS A 17 -4.00 -8.76 -33.50
N GLU A 18 -4.69 -9.52 -34.34
CA GLU A 18 -5.83 -9.01 -35.11
C GLU A 18 -6.95 -8.50 -34.20
N LYS A 19 -7.29 -9.25 -33.13
CA LYS A 19 -8.31 -8.84 -32.17
C LYS A 19 -7.92 -7.59 -31.38
N PHE A 20 -6.64 -7.44 -31.01
CA PHE A 20 -6.15 -6.21 -30.38
C PHE A 20 -6.16 -5.04 -31.35
N GLN A 21 -5.84 -5.25 -32.62
CA GLN A 21 -5.96 -4.21 -33.64
C GLN A 21 -7.41 -3.76 -33.80
N GLU A 22 -8.37 -4.68 -33.83
CA GLU A 22 -9.80 -4.41 -33.85
C GLU A 22 -10.25 -3.61 -32.62
N TYR A 23 -9.80 -4.03 -31.43
CA TYR A 23 -10.03 -3.31 -30.18
C TYR A 23 -9.50 -1.87 -30.27
N TYR A 24 -8.23 -1.67 -30.61
CA TYR A 24 -7.62 -0.34 -30.66
C TYR A 24 -8.22 0.59 -31.73
N ARG A 25 -8.91 0.07 -32.76
CA ARG A 25 -9.64 0.91 -33.74
C ARG A 25 -10.85 1.61 -33.12
N ASN A 26 -11.48 0.98 -32.12
CA ASN A 26 -12.75 1.41 -31.57
C ASN A 26 -12.65 1.84 -30.09
N ALA A 27 -11.57 1.49 -29.41
CA ALA A 27 -11.38 1.77 -27.99
C ALA A 27 -11.22 3.27 -27.72
N ASP A 28 -11.95 3.76 -26.73
CA ASP A 28 -11.68 5.06 -26.12
C ASP A 28 -10.60 4.89 -25.05
N ILE A 29 -9.38 5.34 -25.36
CA ILE A 29 -8.20 5.12 -24.53
C ILE A 29 -8.00 6.36 -23.65
N THR A 30 -8.18 6.19 -22.35
CA THR A 30 -7.82 7.21 -21.38
C THR A 30 -6.29 7.37 -21.34
N LEU A 31 -5.80 8.52 -21.80
CA LEU A 31 -4.38 8.82 -21.78
C LEU A 31 -3.96 9.38 -20.41
N PRO A 32 -2.73 9.10 -19.96
CA PRO A 32 -2.23 9.68 -18.73
C PRO A 32 -2.08 11.21 -18.89
N PRO A 33 -2.25 11.99 -17.81
CA PRO A 33 -1.93 13.40 -17.82
C PRO A 33 -0.50 13.64 -18.31
N ARG A 34 -0.33 14.71 -19.10
CA ARG A 34 0.95 15.12 -19.69
C ARG A 34 1.60 13.98 -20.49
N PHE A 35 0.82 13.16 -21.19
CA PHE A 35 1.32 12.00 -21.93
C PHE A 35 2.46 12.31 -22.92
N THR A 36 2.53 13.53 -23.43
CA THR A 36 3.58 14.01 -24.34
C THR A 36 4.95 14.16 -23.66
N ALA A 37 4.97 14.33 -22.34
CA ALA A 37 6.17 14.41 -21.50
C ALA A 37 6.56 13.04 -20.91
N ARG A 38 5.88 11.96 -21.28
CA ARG A 38 6.15 10.61 -20.78
C ARG A 38 6.87 9.78 -21.82
N GLU A 39 7.77 8.92 -21.35
CA GLU A 39 8.32 7.84 -22.16
C GLU A 39 7.25 6.76 -22.29
N TRP A 40 7.11 6.20 -23.49
CA TRP A 40 6.27 5.05 -23.76
C TRP A 40 7.12 3.81 -24.05
N GLY A 41 6.62 2.66 -23.59
CA GLY A 41 7.23 1.35 -23.76
C GLY A 41 6.21 0.32 -24.25
N PHE A 42 6.60 -0.53 -25.20
CA PHE A 42 5.69 -1.51 -25.79
C PHE A 42 6.34 -2.89 -25.90
N LEU A 43 5.57 -3.95 -25.63
CA LEU A 43 5.97 -5.33 -25.91
C LEU A 43 5.19 -5.87 -27.11
N SER A 44 5.90 -6.57 -27.98
CA SER A 44 5.32 -7.26 -29.12
C SER A 44 4.72 -8.60 -28.70
N TRP A 45 3.91 -9.20 -29.58
CA TRP A 45 3.39 -10.56 -29.41
C TRP A 45 4.46 -11.65 -29.48
N GLU A 46 5.65 -11.34 -30.01
CA GLU A 46 6.79 -12.27 -30.08
C GLU A 46 7.54 -12.36 -28.75
N GLY A 47 7.21 -11.49 -27.79
CA GLY A 47 8.02 -11.28 -26.60
C GLY A 47 9.32 -10.58 -26.95
N GLY A 48 10.33 -10.75 -26.09
CA GLY A 48 11.64 -10.13 -26.26
C GLY A 48 11.77 -8.76 -25.60
N ILE A 49 12.65 -7.92 -26.15
CA ILE A 49 13.03 -6.65 -25.54
C ILE A 49 11.90 -5.62 -25.74
N MET A 50 11.55 -4.91 -24.66
CA MET A 50 10.58 -3.82 -24.72
C MET A 50 11.06 -2.71 -25.66
N ASN A 51 10.21 -2.32 -26.61
CA ASN A 51 10.45 -1.15 -27.45
C ASN A 51 10.22 0.12 -26.61
N ARG A 52 11.32 0.72 -26.15
CA ARG A 52 11.36 1.87 -25.23
C ARG A 52 11.65 3.18 -25.95
N HIS A 53 11.74 4.27 -25.19
CA HIS A 53 12.09 5.60 -25.69
C HIS A 53 11.12 6.14 -26.75
N GLN A 54 9.87 5.65 -26.73
CA GLN A 54 8.83 6.14 -27.61
C GLN A 54 8.22 7.42 -27.02
N LYS A 55 7.83 8.35 -27.88
CA LYS A 55 7.12 9.58 -27.49
C LYS A 55 6.06 9.91 -28.51
N PHE A 56 4.98 10.53 -28.04
CA PHE A 56 3.86 10.95 -28.87
C PHE A 56 3.60 12.44 -28.68
N ARG A 57 3.22 13.12 -29.75
CA ARG A 57 2.96 14.57 -29.73
C ARG A 57 1.48 14.89 -29.67
N SER A 58 0.63 13.97 -30.10
CA SER A 58 -0.82 14.13 -30.10
C SER A 58 -1.54 12.82 -29.77
N ILE A 59 -2.80 12.94 -29.36
CA ILE A 59 -3.70 11.80 -29.10
C ILE A 59 -3.83 10.93 -30.37
N LYS A 60 -3.93 11.58 -31.54
CA LYS A 60 -4.01 10.91 -32.84
C LYS A 60 -2.77 10.05 -33.13
N ASP A 61 -1.58 10.47 -32.70
CA ASP A 61 -0.36 9.69 -32.91
C ASP A 61 -0.36 8.42 -32.07
N VAL A 62 -0.81 8.51 -30.81
CA VAL A 62 -0.98 7.34 -29.94
C VAL A 62 -1.97 6.36 -30.55
N GLN A 63 -3.14 6.84 -30.96
CA GLN A 63 -4.19 6.01 -31.58
C GLN A 63 -3.68 5.32 -32.85
N LYS A 64 -3.06 6.07 -33.78
CA LYS A 64 -2.47 5.50 -35.01
C LYS A 64 -1.42 4.44 -34.70
N TYR A 65 -0.57 4.68 -33.69
CA TYR A 65 0.45 3.73 -33.30
C TYR A 65 -0.17 2.45 -32.75
N LEU A 66 -1.11 2.55 -31.82
CA LEU A 66 -1.76 1.39 -31.19
C LEU A 66 -2.55 0.56 -32.20
N ILE A 67 -3.28 1.19 -33.13
CA ILE A 67 -3.97 0.50 -34.22
C ILE A 67 -2.96 -0.22 -35.13
N ARG A 68 -1.90 0.47 -35.56
CA ARG A 68 -0.93 -0.09 -36.51
C ARG A 68 -0.12 -1.22 -35.91
N VAL A 69 0.39 -1.03 -34.71
CA VAL A 69 1.33 -1.96 -34.05
C VAL A 69 0.58 -3.07 -33.33
N ALA A 70 -0.60 -2.76 -32.76
CA ALA A 70 -1.38 -3.64 -31.91
C ALA A 70 -0.50 -4.36 -30.87
N PRO A 71 0.19 -3.62 -29.99
CA PRO A 71 1.12 -4.21 -29.04
C PRO A 71 0.38 -5.11 -28.03
N ALA A 72 1.05 -6.17 -27.58
CA ALA A 72 0.53 -7.08 -26.56
C ALA A 72 0.47 -6.38 -25.18
N HIS A 73 1.45 -5.52 -24.91
CA HIS A 73 1.48 -4.69 -23.70
C HIS A 73 1.92 -3.26 -24.03
N SER A 74 1.27 -2.29 -23.37
CA SER A 74 1.54 -0.87 -23.51
C SER A 74 1.82 -0.27 -22.14
N TYR A 75 2.92 0.45 -22.02
CA TYR A 75 3.36 1.09 -20.78
C TYR A 75 3.72 2.54 -21.04
N HIS A 76 3.65 3.35 -20.00
CA HIS A 76 4.25 4.67 -19.97
C HIS A 76 5.02 4.87 -18.66
N SER A 77 6.00 5.77 -18.68
CA SER A 77 6.73 6.13 -17.48
C SER A 77 5.82 6.83 -16.49
N VAL A 78 6.05 6.59 -15.20
CA VAL A 78 5.50 7.43 -14.12
C VAL A 78 6.19 8.80 -14.06
N ALA A 79 7.43 8.86 -14.55
CA ALA A 79 8.23 10.07 -14.67
C ALA A 79 7.85 10.93 -15.88
N TYR A 80 8.11 12.22 -15.73
CA TYR A 80 8.00 13.26 -16.75
C TYR A 80 9.40 13.71 -17.17
N TYR A 81 9.53 13.97 -18.46
CA TYR A 81 10.77 14.36 -19.12
C TYR A 81 10.51 15.50 -20.09
N LYS A 82 11.50 16.35 -20.29
CA LYS A 82 11.44 17.37 -21.34
C LYS A 82 11.55 16.74 -22.72
N ASP A 83 12.44 15.75 -22.88
CA ASP A 83 12.51 14.93 -24.09
C ASP A 83 12.46 13.43 -23.75
N PRO A 84 11.26 12.83 -23.63
CA PRO A 84 11.11 11.42 -23.26
C PRO A 84 11.69 10.42 -24.28
N GLY A 85 11.98 10.87 -25.50
CA GLY A 85 12.49 10.03 -26.59
C GLY A 85 14.00 9.84 -26.60
N LYS A 86 14.75 10.49 -25.69
CA LYS A 86 16.20 10.32 -25.58
C LYS A 86 16.58 9.00 -24.94
N ASN A 87 17.78 8.50 -25.24
CA ASN A 87 18.24 7.20 -24.74
C ASN A 87 18.81 7.29 -23.33
N THR A 88 19.43 8.42 -22.95
CA THR A 88 20.04 8.59 -21.63
C THR A 88 19.18 9.46 -20.71
N MET A 89 19.26 9.22 -19.39
CA MET A 89 18.49 9.98 -18.40
C MET A 89 18.88 11.46 -18.32
N ILE A 90 20.16 11.77 -18.57
CA ILE A 90 20.67 13.13 -18.58
C ILE A 90 20.02 13.91 -19.74
N GLU A 91 20.02 13.33 -20.94
CA GLU A 91 19.43 13.95 -22.13
C GLU A 91 17.90 14.04 -22.06
N LYS A 92 17.24 13.13 -21.34
CA LYS A 92 15.79 13.20 -21.14
C LYS A 92 15.35 14.45 -20.36
N GLU A 93 16.24 14.99 -19.50
CA GLU A 93 15.97 16.08 -18.56
C GLU A 93 14.72 15.77 -17.69
N TRP A 94 14.91 15.04 -16.58
CA TRP A 94 13.84 14.67 -15.65
C TRP A 94 13.17 15.91 -15.03
N MET A 95 11.84 15.90 -14.97
CA MET A 95 11.03 17.01 -14.48
C MET A 95 10.21 16.68 -13.22
N GLY A 96 10.00 15.40 -12.94
CA GLY A 96 9.12 14.95 -11.86
C GLY A 96 8.67 13.51 -12.08
N ALA A 97 7.94 12.93 -11.14
CA ALA A 97 7.26 11.66 -11.32
C ALA A 97 6.03 11.52 -10.44
N ASP A 98 4.99 10.88 -10.95
CA ASP A 98 3.86 10.43 -10.13
C ASP A 98 4.39 9.61 -8.94
N LEU A 99 3.73 9.72 -7.79
CA LEU A 99 3.90 8.73 -6.74
C LEU A 99 2.95 7.57 -7.06
N ILE A 100 3.49 6.36 -7.20
CA ILE A 100 2.73 5.17 -7.57
C ILE A 100 2.85 4.11 -6.49
N PHE A 101 1.74 3.44 -6.22
CA PHE A 101 1.69 2.22 -5.42
C PHE A 101 1.20 1.09 -6.31
N ASP A 102 1.94 -0.01 -6.34
CA ASP A 102 1.60 -1.22 -7.08
C ASP A 102 1.24 -2.32 -6.08
N LEU A 103 -0.01 -2.76 -6.11
CA LEU A 103 -0.54 -3.80 -5.24
C LEU A 103 -0.83 -5.04 -6.08
N ASP A 104 0.04 -6.03 -5.99
CA ASP A 104 -0.06 -7.28 -6.72
C ASP A 104 -0.42 -8.43 -5.76
N ALA A 105 -1.50 -9.15 -6.09
CA ALA A 105 -2.02 -10.26 -5.32
C ALA A 105 -1.00 -11.39 -5.14
N ASP A 106 -0.04 -11.55 -6.05
CA ASP A 106 1.02 -12.57 -5.91
C ASP A 106 1.90 -12.36 -4.67
N HIS A 107 1.98 -11.11 -4.17
CA HIS A 107 2.76 -10.76 -2.98
C HIS A 107 1.97 -10.89 -1.68
N LEU A 108 0.68 -11.22 -1.75
CA LEU A 108 -0.11 -11.50 -0.57
C LEU A 108 0.27 -12.87 0.02
N PRO A 109 0.40 -12.99 1.36
CA PRO A 109 0.63 -14.28 2.01
C PRO A 109 -0.42 -15.35 1.62
N GLU A 110 -1.66 -14.93 1.39
CA GLU A 110 -2.79 -15.77 1.00
C GLU A 110 -2.62 -16.40 -0.40
N MET A 111 -1.65 -15.96 -1.20
CA MET A 111 -1.30 -16.62 -2.46
C MET A 111 -0.86 -18.08 -2.23
N GLU A 112 -0.23 -18.39 -1.10
CA GLU A 112 0.11 -19.76 -0.73
C GLU A 112 -1.14 -20.61 -0.43
N ASP A 113 -2.20 -19.99 0.06
CA ASP A 113 -3.48 -20.66 0.29
C ASP A 113 -4.22 -20.94 -1.02
N VAL A 114 -4.06 -20.08 -2.04
CA VAL A 114 -4.54 -20.38 -3.40
C VAL A 114 -3.82 -21.58 -3.97
N LYS A 115 -2.48 -21.62 -3.88
CA LYS A 115 -1.66 -22.73 -4.41
C LYS A 115 -2.01 -24.07 -3.75
N LYS A 116 -2.39 -24.06 -2.47
CA LYS A 116 -2.81 -25.24 -1.71
C LYS A 116 -4.28 -25.61 -1.93
N GLY A 117 -5.05 -24.79 -2.63
CA GLY A 117 -6.49 -24.99 -2.84
C GLY A 117 -7.36 -24.66 -1.63
N ASN A 118 -6.81 -23.97 -0.62
CA ASN A 118 -7.55 -23.55 0.58
C ASN A 118 -8.52 -22.40 0.28
N ILE A 119 -8.16 -21.51 -0.65
CA ILE A 119 -9.01 -20.40 -1.11
C ILE A 119 -8.99 -20.31 -2.63
N THR A 120 -10.00 -19.66 -3.20
CA THR A 120 -10.07 -19.41 -4.65
C THR A 120 -9.27 -18.17 -5.04
N PHE A 121 -8.89 -18.09 -6.32
CA PHE A 121 -8.25 -16.89 -6.87
C PHE A 121 -9.17 -15.65 -6.74
N SER A 122 -10.49 -15.81 -6.91
CA SER A 122 -11.46 -14.74 -6.68
C SER A 122 -11.38 -14.19 -5.25
N LYS A 123 -11.21 -15.07 -4.26
CA LYS A 123 -11.05 -14.66 -2.86
C LYS A 123 -9.75 -13.89 -2.62
N LEU A 124 -8.67 -14.27 -3.31
CA LEU A 124 -7.42 -13.51 -3.29
C LEU A 124 -7.61 -12.10 -3.90
N MET A 125 -8.41 -11.99 -4.97
CA MET A 125 -8.75 -10.69 -5.57
C MET A 125 -9.57 -9.79 -4.63
N ASP A 126 -10.42 -10.37 -3.77
CA ASP A 126 -11.09 -9.61 -2.71
C ASP A 126 -10.09 -9.06 -1.69
N TYR A 127 -9.08 -9.85 -1.30
CA TYR A 127 -8.05 -9.40 -0.36
C TYR A 127 -7.22 -8.25 -0.93
N ILE A 128 -6.76 -8.34 -2.18
CA ILE A 128 -5.95 -7.26 -2.79
C ILE A 128 -6.79 -5.99 -2.99
N ARG A 129 -8.09 -6.14 -3.31
CA ARG A 129 -9.04 -5.01 -3.38
C ARG A 129 -9.19 -4.34 -2.02
N GLU A 130 -9.34 -5.11 -0.95
CA GLU A 130 -9.43 -4.59 0.43
C GLU A 130 -8.13 -3.88 0.85
N GLN A 131 -6.96 -4.45 0.56
CA GLN A 131 -5.69 -3.76 0.85
C GLN A 131 -5.55 -2.45 0.06
N THR A 132 -6.00 -2.43 -1.19
CA THR A 132 -6.02 -1.21 -2.02
C THR A 132 -6.95 -0.16 -1.42
N TYR A 133 -8.15 -0.57 -1.00
CA TYR A 133 -9.11 0.32 -0.33
C TYR A 133 -8.52 0.93 0.95
N ARG A 134 -7.87 0.12 1.79
CA ARG A 134 -7.21 0.60 3.01
C ARG A 134 -6.06 1.56 2.74
N LEU A 135 -5.21 1.27 1.73
CA LEU A 135 -4.17 2.21 1.31
C LEU A 135 -4.78 3.57 0.95
N VAL A 136 -5.82 3.58 0.14
CA VAL A 136 -6.46 4.82 -0.34
C VAL A 136 -7.13 5.56 0.82
N VAL A 137 -8.01 4.90 1.56
CA VAL A 137 -8.86 5.55 2.57
C VAL A 137 -8.11 5.84 3.85
N ASP A 138 -7.43 4.84 4.42
CA ASP A 138 -6.79 5.00 5.73
C ASP A 138 -5.54 5.88 5.62
N VAL A 139 -4.75 5.69 4.56
CA VAL A 139 -3.43 6.33 4.45
C VAL A 139 -3.43 7.54 3.54
N LEU A 140 -3.79 7.40 2.26
CA LEU A 140 -3.64 8.50 1.29
C LEU A 140 -4.62 9.64 1.58
N LEU A 141 -5.90 9.33 1.75
CA LEU A 141 -6.93 10.32 2.09
C LEU A 141 -6.95 10.65 3.59
N GLY A 142 -6.76 9.64 4.44
CA GLY A 142 -6.77 9.78 5.90
C GLY A 142 -5.50 10.44 6.46
N ASP A 143 -4.45 9.64 6.62
CA ASP A 143 -3.23 10.10 7.30
C ASP A 143 -2.47 11.20 6.54
N PHE A 144 -2.40 11.10 5.21
CA PHE A 144 -1.69 12.06 4.36
C PHE A 144 -2.58 13.26 3.96
N GLY A 145 -3.90 13.13 4.07
CA GLY A 145 -4.83 14.22 3.77
C GLY A 145 -4.81 14.66 2.30
N LEU A 146 -4.53 13.74 1.38
CA LEU A 146 -4.56 14.01 -0.05
C LEU A 146 -6.01 14.16 -0.53
N ASN A 147 -6.20 14.90 -1.63
CA ASN A 147 -7.52 15.02 -2.25
C ASN A 147 -7.80 13.80 -3.13
N GLU A 148 -9.06 13.37 -3.17
CA GLU A 148 -9.48 12.27 -4.05
C GLU A 148 -9.24 12.59 -5.53
N ASP A 149 -9.39 13.85 -5.95
CA ASP A 149 -9.15 14.32 -7.31
C ASP A 149 -7.68 14.18 -7.76
N ASP A 150 -6.74 14.07 -6.83
CA ASP A 150 -5.32 13.85 -7.11
C ASP A 150 -4.97 12.37 -7.28
N LEU A 151 -5.93 11.47 -7.07
CA LEU A 151 -5.76 10.02 -7.13
C LEU A 151 -6.34 9.44 -8.42
N LEU A 152 -5.64 8.46 -8.99
CA LEU A 152 -6.19 7.60 -10.02
C LEU A 152 -5.91 6.15 -9.65
N ILE A 153 -6.97 5.38 -9.42
CA ILE A 153 -6.91 3.95 -9.15
C ILE A 153 -7.19 3.21 -10.46
N THR A 154 -6.30 2.30 -10.85
CA THR A 154 -6.46 1.48 -12.05
C THR A 154 -6.31 0.02 -11.70
N PHE A 155 -7.19 -0.84 -12.24
CA PHE A 155 -6.93 -2.28 -12.25
C PHE A 155 -5.73 -2.56 -13.17
N SER A 156 -4.77 -3.38 -12.72
CA SER A 156 -3.55 -3.67 -13.48
C SER A 156 -3.79 -4.48 -14.76
N GLY A 157 -5.02 -4.99 -14.95
CA GLY A 157 -5.39 -5.85 -16.06
C GLY A 157 -5.17 -7.34 -15.78
N GLY A 158 -4.69 -7.69 -14.58
CA GLY A 158 -4.45 -9.07 -14.18
C GLY A 158 -4.87 -9.34 -12.75
N ARG A 159 -4.02 -8.96 -11.80
CA ARG A 159 -4.06 -9.54 -10.44
C ARG A 159 -3.86 -8.49 -9.35
N GLY A 160 -4.11 -7.23 -9.66
CA GLY A 160 -3.76 -6.14 -8.76
C GLY A 160 -4.28 -4.78 -9.18
N TYR A 161 -3.82 -3.76 -8.47
CA TYR A 161 -4.21 -2.37 -8.69
C TYR A 161 -2.98 -1.48 -8.65
N HIS A 162 -3.01 -0.42 -9.45
CA HIS A 162 -2.09 0.70 -9.31
C HIS A 162 -2.85 1.91 -8.76
N VAL A 163 -2.25 2.58 -7.79
CA VAL A 163 -2.75 3.87 -7.28
C VAL A 163 -1.73 4.94 -7.66
N HIS A 164 -2.12 5.84 -8.56
CA HIS A 164 -1.34 7.01 -8.95
C HIS A 164 -1.76 8.20 -8.10
N VAL A 165 -0.78 8.90 -7.54
CA VAL A 165 -0.94 10.16 -6.80
C VAL A 165 -0.22 11.26 -7.56
N ARG A 166 -0.94 12.34 -7.90
CA ARG A 166 -0.47 13.37 -8.84
C ARG A 166 -0.47 14.79 -8.30
N THR A 167 -0.65 14.98 -6.99
CA THR A 167 -0.51 16.29 -6.36
C THR A 167 0.88 16.90 -6.64
N PRO A 168 1.01 18.22 -6.86
CA PRO A 168 2.29 18.87 -7.11
C PRO A 168 3.37 18.53 -6.08
N ASP A 169 2.99 18.38 -4.80
CA ASP A 169 3.90 18.14 -3.68
C ASP A 169 4.66 16.81 -3.79
N VAL A 170 4.10 15.80 -4.46
CA VAL A 170 4.74 14.48 -4.59
C VAL A 170 5.63 14.36 -5.82
N LEU A 171 5.48 15.26 -6.81
CA LEU A 171 6.12 15.11 -8.11
C LEU A 171 7.64 15.18 -8.03
N THR A 172 8.16 16.04 -7.17
CA THR A 172 9.60 16.28 -7.02
C THR A 172 10.24 15.45 -5.90
N LEU A 173 9.47 14.57 -5.24
CA LEU A 173 10.01 13.76 -4.14
C LEU A 173 11.19 12.90 -4.62
N PRO A 174 12.36 13.00 -3.95
CA PRO A 174 13.50 12.15 -4.28
C PRO A 174 13.22 10.70 -3.87
N SER A 175 14.01 9.77 -4.40
CA SER A 175 13.87 8.34 -4.09
C SER A 175 13.93 8.03 -2.59
N GLY A 176 14.71 8.80 -1.81
CA GLY A 176 14.79 8.64 -0.35
C GLY A 176 13.45 8.95 0.34
N ALA A 177 12.83 10.08 0.02
CA ALA A 177 11.53 10.45 0.58
C ALA A 177 10.42 9.47 0.17
N ARG A 178 10.46 8.95 -1.07
CA ARG A 178 9.54 7.90 -1.50
C ARG A 178 9.73 6.60 -0.73
N ARG A 179 10.97 6.29 -0.32
CA ARG A 179 11.27 5.14 0.54
C ARG A 179 10.72 5.35 1.95
N GLU A 180 10.81 6.54 2.52
CA GLU A 180 10.18 6.84 3.82
C GLU A 180 8.66 6.64 3.79
N ILE A 181 7.99 6.98 2.68
CA ILE A 181 6.56 6.68 2.50
C ILE A 181 6.30 5.16 2.48
N ALA A 182 7.14 4.39 1.78
CA ALA A 182 7.02 2.93 1.76
C ALA A 182 7.31 2.31 3.16
N ASP A 183 8.29 2.84 3.88
CA ASP A 183 8.63 2.40 5.23
C ASP A 183 7.51 2.76 6.22
N TYR A 184 6.86 3.92 6.05
CA TYR A 184 5.65 4.29 6.79
C TYR A 184 4.53 3.25 6.59
N LEU A 185 4.25 2.88 5.34
CA LEU A 185 3.20 1.90 5.01
C LEU A 185 3.48 0.50 5.57
N THR A 186 4.75 0.09 5.55
CA THR A 186 5.16 -1.25 6.01
C THR A 186 5.48 -1.30 7.50
N GLY A 187 5.50 -0.15 8.19
CA GLY A 187 5.94 -0.05 9.58
C GLY A 187 7.43 -0.37 9.77
N LYS A 188 8.22 -0.34 8.68
CA LYS A 188 9.64 -0.65 8.73
C LYS A 188 10.37 0.46 9.47
N GLY A 189 11.22 0.08 10.43
CA GLY A 189 11.93 1.04 11.28
C GLY A 189 11.07 1.68 12.38
N LEU A 190 9.83 1.20 12.59
CA LEU A 190 8.97 1.71 13.65
C LEU A 190 9.56 1.40 15.04
N ASP A 191 9.88 2.45 15.79
CA ASP A 191 10.32 2.33 17.18
C ASP A 191 9.11 2.24 18.13
N LEU A 192 8.79 1.02 18.56
CA LEU A 192 7.68 0.73 19.47
C LEU A 192 7.80 1.47 20.81
N ASN A 193 9.00 1.87 21.23
CA ASN A 193 9.19 2.61 22.48
C ASN A 193 8.69 4.05 22.40
N LYS A 194 8.47 4.58 21.19
CA LYS A 194 8.00 5.96 20.95
C LYS A 194 6.50 6.04 20.65
N ILE A 195 5.79 4.91 20.66
CA ILE A 195 4.36 4.86 20.34
C ILE A 195 3.51 5.33 21.51
N LEU A 196 3.86 4.90 22.73
CA LEU A 196 3.13 5.30 23.93
C LEU A 196 3.73 6.57 24.54
N ILE A 197 2.89 7.35 25.22
CA ILE A 197 3.35 8.54 25.96
C ILE A 197 3.94 8.07 27.29
N ASP A 198 5.22 8.38 27.54
CA ASP A 198 5.81 8.24 28.86
C ASP A 198 5.23 9.31 29.79
N ALA A 199 4.40 8.84 30.73
CA ALA A 199 3.77 9.63 31.78
C ALA A 199 4.28 9.20 33.16
N GLY A 200 5.47 8.60 33.22
CA GLY A 200 6.09 8.17 34.47
C GLY A 200 6.30 9.33 35.44
N TYR A 201 6.28 9.00 36.73
CA TYR A 201 6.51 9.96 37.80
C TYR A 201 7.33 9.34 38.92
N THR A 202 8.01 10.19 39.67
CA THR A 202 8.78 9.77 40.85
C THR A 202 7.88 9.79 42.07
N LYS A 203 7.82 8.67 42.80
CA LYS A 203 7.14 8.59 44.08
C LYS A 203 8.15 8.36 45.20
N GLU A 204 7.99 9.14 46.25
CA GLU A 204 8.81 9.06 47.46
C GLU A 204 8.15 8.10 48.46
N TYR A 205 8.93 7.15 48.96
CA TYR A 205 8.51 6.17 49.95
C TYR A 205 9.33 6.37 51.23
N PRO A 206 8.67 6.67 52.37
CA PRO A 206 9.38 6.75 53.64
C PRO A 206 9.81 5.34 54.06
N ILE A 207 11.10 5.14 54.28
CA ILE A 207 11.66 3.90 54.82
C ILE A 207 12.01 4.13 56.29
N ARG A 208 11.39 3.34 57.17
CA ARG A 208 11.66 3.37 58.62
C ARG A 208 13.17 3.19 58.87
N GLY A 209 13.77 4.21 59.49
CA GLY A 209 15.18 4.22 59.90
C GLY A 209 16.21 4.51 58.80
N ARG A 210 15.82 4.78 57.54
CA ARG A 210 16.77 5.07 56.43
C ARG A 210 16.42 6.30 55.58
N GLY A 211 15.40 7.08 55.93
CA GLY A 211 15.01 8.28 55.22
C GLY A 211 13.98 8.03 54.11
N VAL A 212 14.13 8.70 52.98
CA VAL A 212 13.19 8.66 51.85
C VAL A 212 13.82 7.93 50.66
N GLU A 213 13.15 6.90 50.16
CA GLU A 213 13.53 6.24 48.90
C GLU A 213 12.70 6.81 47.75
N ARG A 214 13.39 7.26 46.69
CA ARG A 214 12.76 7.73 45.46
C ARG A 214 12.66 6.58 44.47
N LYS A 215 11.44 6.22 44.09
CA LYS A 215 11.19 5.20 43.08
C LYS A 215 10.52 5.82 41.86
N ASN A 216 11.10 5.60 40.69
CA ASN A 216 10.45 5.94 39.43
C ASN A 216 9.36 4.92 39.13
N ILE A 217 8.13 5.41 38.97
CA ILE A 217 6.98 4.62 38.53
C ILE A 217 6.76 4.95 37.06
N GLY A 218 7.22 4.07 36.18
CA GLY A 218 6.98 4.20 34.75
C GLY A 218 5.49 4.01 34.46
N VAL A 219 4.82 5.01 33.90
CA VAL A 219 3.43 4.96 33.44
C VAL A 219 3.44 5.23 31.95
N GLU A 220 2.77 4.38 31.18
CA GLU A 220 2.63 4.61 29.73
C GLU A 220 1.16 4.86 29.47
N LYS A 221 0.85 5.90 28.69
CA LYS A 221 -0.50 6.24 28.30
C LYS A 221 -0.66 6.12 26.78
N LEU A 222 -1.88 5.80 26.37
CA LEU A 222 -2.25 5.92 24.97
C LEU A 222 -2.14 7.39 24.55
N PRO A 223 -1.60 7.68 23.35
CA PRO A 223 -1.81 8.95 22.68
C PRO A 223 -3.30 9.29 22.51
N LYS A 224 -3.59 10.52 22.08
CA LYS A 224 -4.96 10.89 21.69
C LYS A 224 -5.36 10.13 20.41
N LYS A 225 -6.66 9.87 20.22
CA LYS A 225 -7.16 9.17 19.01
C LYS A 225 -6.86 9.95 17.73
N GLU A 226 -6.79 11.27 17.83
CA GLU A 226 -6.52 12.24 16.77
C GLU A 226 -5.02 12.44 16.52
N SER A 227 -4.15 11.77 17.29
CA SER A 227 -2.72 11.77 17.00
C SER A 227 -2.48 11.30 15.56
N LYS A 228 -1.50 11.90 14.90
CA LYS A 228 -1.12 11.56 13.53
C LYS A 228 -0.20 10.34 13.50
N GLY A 229 -0.07 9.74 12.32
CA GLY A 229 0.88 8.66 12.09
C GLY A 229 0.59 7.40 12.90
N TRP A 230 1.63 6.59 13.10
CA TRP A 230 1.55 5.31 13.81
C TRP A 230 1.03 5.39 15.25
N GLN A 231 1.28 6.51 15.96
CA GLN A 231 0.70 6.74 17.28
C GLN A 231 -0.83 6.75 17.22
N GLY A 232 -1.39 7.49 16.26
CA GLY A 232 -2.82 7.54 16.00
C GLY A 232 -3.39 6.20 15.57
N ILE A 233 -2.77 5.58 14.56
CA ILE A 233 -3.20 4.29 14.01
C ILE A 233 -3.31 3.25 15.13
N ILE A 234 -2.25 3.09 15.93
CA ILE A 234 -2.20 2.08 17.00
C ILE A 234 -3.20 2.42 18.10
N THR A 235 -3.32 3.70 18.47
CA THR A 235 -4.31 4.15 19.47
C THR A 235 -5.73 3.82 19.02
N ARG A 236 -6.13 4.22 17.81
CA ARG A 236 -7.46 3.94 17.25
C ARG A 236 -7.72 2.44 17.18
N HIS A 237 -6.73 1.65 16.78
CA HIS A 237 -6.82 0.19 16.75
C HIS A 237 -7.06 -0.40 18.15
N ILE A 238 -6.29 0.04 19.17
CA ILE A 238 -6.47 -0.41 20.55
C ILE A 238 -7.87 -0.06 21.06
N HIS A 239 -8.34 1.17 20.82
CA HIS A 239 -9.69 1.56 21.22
C HIS A 239 -10.75 0.67 20.56
N ARG A 240 -10.70 0.49 19.24
CA ARG A 240 -11.64 -0.36 18.50
C ARG A 240 -11.63 -1.80 19.02
N THR A 241 -10.45 -2.36 19.31
CA THR A 241 -10.33 -3.70 19.87
C THR A 241 -10.98 -3.81 21.25
N LEU A 242 -10.77 -2.82 22.12
CA LEU A 242 -11.40 -2.78 23.46
C LEU A 242 -12.91 -2.58 23.38
N ASP A 243 -13.39 -1.76 22.44
CA ASP A 243 -14.82 -1.54 22.21
C ASP A 243 -15.48 -2.84 21.70
N ASN A 244 -14.90 -3.51 20.72
CA ASN A 244 -15.39 -4.81 20.23
C ASN A 244 -15.45 -5.85 21.35
N LEU A 245 -14.44 -5.89 22.24
CA LEU A 245 -14.46 -6.78 23.41
C LEU A 245 -15.60 -6.47 24.37
N ARG A 246 -16.02 -5.20 24.48
CA ARG A 246 -17.14 -4.79 25.34
C ARG A 246 -18.46 -5.37 24.84
N ASP A 247 -18.63 -5.44 23.52
CA ASP A 247 -19.86 -5.90 22.88
C ASP A 247 -20.02 -7.43 22.90
N LEU A 248 -18.94 -8.17 23.12
CA LEU A 248 -18.98 -9.63 23.25
C LEU A 248 -19.60 -10.10 24.56
N ASN A 249 -20.19 -11.29 24.55
CA ASN A 249 -20.60 -11.96 25.78
C ASN A 249 -19.39 -12.40 26.61
N LYS A 250 -19.61 -12.85 27.85
CA LYS A 250 -18.51 -13.16 28.79
C LYS A 250 -17.56 -14.24 28.26
N GLU A 251 -18.10 -15.33 27.73
CA GLU A 251 -17.29 -16.47 27.25
C GLU A 251 -16.50 -16.09 25.99
N GLU A 252 -17.13 -15.43 25.03
CA GLU A 252 -16.50 -14.93 23.80
C GLU A 252 -15.40 -13.91 24.10
N ARG A 253 -15.65 -13.02 25.06
CA ARG A 253 -14.67 -12.03 25.52
C ARG A 253 -13.45 -12.70 26.15
N GLU A 254 -13.65 -13.67 27.05
CA GLU A 254 -12.55 -14.40 27.67
C GLU A 254 -11.70 -15.15 26.63
N GLN A 255 -12.34 -15.79 25.64
CA GLN A 255 -11.64 -16.42 24.53
C GLN A 255 -10.85 -15.41 23.67
N SER A 256 -11.46 -14.26 23.35
CA SER A 256 -10.83 -13.21 22.56
C SER A 256 -9.65 -12.56 23.29
N MET A 257 -9.81 -12.25 24.58
CA MET A 257 -8.75 -11.76 25.45
C MET A 257 -7.57 -12.75 25.53
N LYS A 258 -7.86 -14.05 25.61
CA LYS A 258 -6.82 -15.10 25.60
C LYS A 258 -6.04 -15.13 24.28
N LYS A 259 -6.71 -14.96 23.14
CA LYS A 259 -6.08 -14.85 21.80
C LYS A 259 -5.19 -13.61 21.68
N LEU A 260 -5.60 -12.51 22.29
CA LEU A 260 -4.83 -11.25 22.35
C LEU A 260 -3.68 -11.29 23.39
N GLY A 261 -3.50 -12.39 24.12
CA GLY A 261 -2.47 -12.52 25.15
C GLY A 261 -2.81 -11.84 26.49
N LEU A 262 -4.04 -11.36 26.68
CA LEU A 262 -4.49 -10.59 27.85
C LEU A 262 -5.01 -11.48 28.99
N LYS A 263 -4.32 -12.60 29.29
CA LYS A 263 -4.81 -13.65 30.21
C LYS A 263 -5.05 -13.19 31.66
N ASN A 264 -4.31 -12.18 32.12
CA ASN A 264 -4.32 -11.71 33.51
C ASN A 264 -4.90 -10.29 33.67
N VAL A 265 -5.66 -9.81 32.67
CA VAL A 265 -6.23 -8.46 32.68
C VAL A 265 -7.68 -8.52 33.12
N THR A 266 -8.02 -7.85 34.22
CA THR A 266 -9.41 -7.69 34.64
C THR A 266 -10.11 -6.69 33.71
N PHE A 267 -10.98 -7.19 32.83
CA PHE A 267 -11.77 -6.35 31.93
C PHE A 267 -13.11 -5.99 32.59
N ASN A 268 -13.22 -4.76 33.08
CA ASN A 268 -14.50 -4.22 33.55
C ASN A 268 -15.11 -3.36 32.45
N THR A 269 -16.28 -3.76 31.95
CA THR A 269 -16.99 -3.09 30.84
C THR A 269 -17.38 -1.65 31.16
N LYS A 270 -17.50 -1.30 32.44
CA LYS A 270 -17.81 0.07 32.90
C LYS A 270 -16.62 1.03 32.83
N ASN A 271 -15.39 0.51 32.77
CA ASN A 271 -14.20 1.35 32.67
C ASN A 271 -14.05 1.93 31.26
N THR A 272 -13.41 3.08 31.18
CA THR A 272 -12.97 3.65 29.89
C THR A 272 -11.84 2.82 29.27
N ASN A 273 -11.64 2.93 27.96
CA ASN A 273 -10.58 2.18 27.28
C ASN A 273 -9.19 2.56 27.81
N GLU A 274 -8.98 3.81 28.20
CA GLU A 274 -7.73 4.27 28.83
C GLU A 274 -7.50 3.62 30.18
N GLU A 275 -8.52 3.54 31.03
CA GLU A 275 -8.43 2.86 32.33
C GLU A 275 -8.16 1.36 32.19
N ILE A 276 -8.75 0.72 31.18
CA ILE A 276 -8.50 -0.70 30.89
C ILE A 276 -7.05 -0.87 30.42
N PHE A 277 -6.59 -0.04 29.48
CA PHE A 277 -5.22 -0.06 28.97
C PHE A 277 -4.19 0.15 30.08
N ASN A 278 -4.39 1.15 30.94
CA ASN A 278 -3.48 1.49 32.03
C ASN A 278 -3.36 0.38 33.10
N LYS A 279 -4.34 -0.54 33.17
CA LYS A 279 -4.33 -1.71 34.06
C LYS A 279 -3.67 -2.93 33.42
N MET A 280 -3.32 -2.89 32.13
CA MET A 280 -2.67 -4.01 31.46
C MET A 280 -1.23 -4.20 31.96
N PRO A 281 -0.76 -5.45 32.10
CA PRO A 281 0.62 -5.72 32.46
C PRO A 281 1.55 -5.18 31.37
N LYS A 282 2.57 -4.43 31.79
CA LYS A 282 3.61 -3.99 30.86
C LYS A 282 4.44 -5.19 30.43
N SER A 283 4.58 -5.39 29.13
CA SER A 283 5.61 -6.29 28.61
C SER A 283 6.97 -5.76 29.07
N PRO A 284 7.89 -6.61 29.58
CA PRO A 284 9.25 -6.18 29.83
C PRO A 284 9.81 -5.67 28.49
N LYS A 285 10.25 -4.41 28.45
CA LYS A 285 10.95 -3.87 27.28
C LYS A 285 12.16 -4.76 27.06
N LYS A 286 12.18 -5.54 25.96
CA LYS A 286 13.40 -6.20 25.52
C LYS A 286 14.41 -5.07 25.26
N ARG A 287 15.47 -5.04 26.04
CA ARG A 287 16.63 -4.16 25.81
C ARG A 287 17.29 -4.54 24.49
#